data_AF-A0A1I8CIP7-F1
#
_entry.id   AF-A0A1I8CIP7-F1
#
_cell.length_a   1.000
_cell.length_b   1.000
_cell.length_c   1.000
_cell.angle_alpha   90.00
_cell.angle_beta   90.00
_cell.angle_gamma   90.00
#
_symmetry.space_group_name_H-M   'P 1'
#
loop_
_entity.id
_entity.type
_entity.pdbx_description
1 polymer ?
#
loop_
_entity_poly.entity_id
_entity_poly.type
_entity_poly.pdbx_seq_one_letter_code
_entity_poly.pdbx_strand_id
1 'polypeptide(L)'
;MYQISKEIMNSGTLNAIKTCVSGSQYIEPARPKRFIHGDKIIRPYNHQESTGYKYLRDTENGFYLNAGSYVGHARLSDKAVLLITDKRIPLSNKNSVLGSWSTEWEMLHAEIDYPKQTDNCSIEC
;
A
#
# COMPACT_ATOMS: atom_id res chain seq x y z
N MET A 1 5.34 15.94 53.38
CA MET A 1 5.86 14.65 52.90
C MET A 1 4.69 14.00 52.16
N TYR A 2 4.47 14.10 50.85
CA TYR A 2 5.30 14.34 49.67
C TYR A 2 4.63 15.39 48.76
N GLN A 3 5.40 16.39 48.35
CA GLN A 3 5.21 17.01 47.04
C GLN A 3 5.93 16.19 45.98
N ILE A 4 5.70 16.52 44.69
CA ILE A 4 6.40 16.04 43.46
C ILE A 4 5.63 14.84 42.85
N SER A 5 5.11 14.84 41.62
CA SER A 5 5.46 15.60 40.42
C SER A 5 4.39 15.50 39.31
N LYS A 6 4.20 16.64 38.64
CA LYS A 6 4.13 16.82 37.18
C LYS A 6 2.84 16.43 36.45
N GLU A 7 2.11 17.49 36.10
CA GLU A 7 1.67 17.78 34.75
C GLU A 7 2.05 16.72 33.70
N ILE A 8 1.04 16.01 33.18
CA ILE A 8 0.98 15.70 31.76
C ILE A 8 -0.38 16.17 31.26
N MET A 9 -0.52 17.49 31.14
CA MET A 9 -1.33 18.03 30.06
C MET A 9 -0.46 17.94 28.80
N ASN A 10 -0.54 16.83 28.06
CA ASN A 10 -0.14 16.88 26.65
C ASN A 10 -1.36 17.28 25.84
N SER A 11 -1.50 18.61 25.76
CA SER A 11 -2.49 19.39 25.02
C SER A 11 -2.40 19.12 23.50
N GLY A 12 -2.90 17.95 23.07
CA GLY A 12 -3.04 17.58 21.66
C GLY A 12 -4.38 16.89 21.37
N THR A 13 -4.83 16.03 22.30
CA THR A 13 -6.12 15.33 22.20
C THR A 13 -7.32 16.27 22.30
N LEU A 14 -7.27 17.30 23.16
CA LEU A 14 -8.44 18.14 23.42
C LEU A 14 -8.69 19.18 22.31
N ASN A 15 -7.63 19.67 21.66
CA ASN A 15 -7.76 20.50 20.45
C ASN A 15 -8.21 19.67 19.25
N ALA A 16 -7.74 18.42 19.12
CA ALA A 16 -8.24 17.49 18.09
C ALA A 16 -9.75 17.23 18.23
N ILE A 17 -10.25 17.05 19.46
CA ILE A 17 -11.69 16.86 19.72
C ILE A 17 -12.52 18.10 19.33
N LYS A 18 -12.00 19.32 19.52
CA LYS A 18 -12.71 20.56 19.12
C LYS A 18 -12.84 20.69 17.59
N THR A 19 -11.83 20.25 16.83
CA THR A 19 -11.91 20.19 15.35
C THR A 19 -12.99 19.21 14.87
N CYS A 20 -13.27 18.14 15.63
CA CYS A 20 -14.29 17.14 15.28
C CYS A 20 -15.73 17.68 15.30
N VAL A 21 -16.01 18.75 16.06
CA VAL A 21 -17.37 19.29 16.26
C VAL A 21 -17.76 20.33 15.20
N SER A 22 -16.80 20.92 14.47
CA SER A 22 -17.06 22.09 13.61
C SER A 22 -17.01 21.84 12.08
N GLY A 23 -16.82 20.60 11.61
CA GLY A 23 -16.96 20.26 10.18
C GLY A 23 -15.68 19.78 9.49
N SER A 24 -15.57 18.45 9.40
CA SER A 24 -14.91 17.65 8.34
C SER A 24 -13.70 18.22 7.59
N GLN A 25 -12.56 18.42 8.24
CA GLN A 25 -11.27 18.40 7.54
C GLN A 25 -10.66 17.01 7.69
N TYR A 26 -10.75 16.20 6.63
CA TYR A 26 -10.08 14.91 6.55
C TYR A 26 -8.57 15.15 6.41
N ILE A 27 -7.84 15.00 7.52
CA ILE A 27 -6.38 15.13 7.52
C ILE A 27 -5.79 13.79 7.12
N GLU A 28 -5.36 13.68 5.86
CA GLU A 28 -4.57 12.53 5.42
C GLU A 28 -3.21 12.52 6.16
N PRO A 29 -2.73 11.36 6.61
CA PRO A 29 -1.41 11.26 7.20
C PRO A 29 -0.34 11.72 6.20
N ALA A 30 0.62 12.52 6.69
CA ALA A 30 1.73 13.05 5.88
C ALA A 30 2.59 11.95 5.20
N ARG A 31 2.52 10.71 5.70
CA ARG A 31 3.18 9.56 5.10
C ARG A 31 2.34 8.29 5.27
N PRO A 32 2.40 7.33 4.31
CA PRO A 32 1.81 6.01 4.49
C PRO A 32 2.41 5.27 5.69
N LYS A 33 1.62 4.35 6.26
CA LYS A 33 2.09 3.46 7.34
C LYS A 33 3.26 2.62 6.85
N ARG A 34 4.25 2.42 7.73
CA ARG A 34 5.44 1.60 7.42
C ARG A 34 5.01 0.17 7.07
N PHE A 35 5.51 -0.36 5.95
CA PHE A 35 5.43 -1.78 5.66
C PHE A 35 6.39 -2.57 6.55
N ILE A 36 5.87 -3.61 7.22
CA ILE A 36 6.66 -4.53 8.04
C ILE A 36 6.73 -5.85 7.31
N HIS A 37 7.94 -6.26 6.95
CA HIS A 37 8.21 -7.51 6.28
C HIS A 37 7.96 -8.70 7.24
N GLY A 38 7.54 -9.84 6.69
CA GLY A 38 7.23 -11.04 7.48
C GLY A 38 8.45 -11.74 8.11
N ASP A 39 9.66 -11.31 7.76
CA ASP A 39 10.92 -11.88 8.23
C ASP A 39 11.34 -11.46 9.64
N LYS A 40 10.52 -10.66 10.32
CA LYS A 40 10.72 -10.17 11.70
C LYS A 40 11.96 -9.25 11.86
N ILE A 41 12.50 -8.73 10.76
CA ILE A 41 13.62 -7.77 10.78
C ILE A 41 13.08 -6.35 10.68
N ILE A 42 13.46 -5.49 11.63
CA ILE A 42 13.11 -4.07 11.59
C ILE A 42 14.06 -3.36 10.63
N ARG A 43 13.50 -2.81 9.56
CA ARG A 43 14.23 -2.00 8.56
C ARG A 43 13.96 -0.51 8.76
N PRO A 44 14.86 0.37 8.28
CA PRO A 44 14.56 1.79 8.11
C PRO A 44 13.30 1.99 7.28
N TYR A 45 12.63 3.12 7.48
CA TYR A 45 11.43 3.46 6.72
C TYR A 45 11.75 3.60 5.23
N ASN A 46 10.96 2.94 4.39
CA ASN A 46 10.99 3.10 2.93
C ASN A 46 9.64 3.63 2.44
N HIS A 47 9.64 4.82 1.84
CA HIS A 47 8.42 5.46 1.34
C HIS A 47 7.79 4.69 0.19
N GLN A 48 8.60 4.13 -0.73
CA GLN A 48 8.11 3.37 -1.88
C GLN A 48 7.38 2.11 -1.41
N GLU A 49 7.99 1.31 -0.54
CA GLU A 49 7.35 0.10 0.01
C GLU A 49 6.07 0.43 0.78
N SER A 50 6.11 1.48 1.62
CA SER A 50 4.95 1.90 2.41
C SER A 50 3.79 2.38 1.52
N THR A 51 4.11 3.00 0.37
CA THR A 51 3.12 3.46 -0.62
C THR A 51 2.50 2.27 -1.34
N GLY A 52 3.32 1.34 -1.84
CA GLY A 52 2.83 0.13 -2.50
C GLY A 52 1.98 -0.75 -1.58
N TYR A 53 2.40 -0.91 -0.32
CA TYR A 53 1.62 -1.64 0.66
C TYR A 53 0.29 -0.96 1.01
N LYS A 54 0.23 0.38 0.98
CA LYS A 54 -1.03 1.13 1.11
C LYS A 54 -1.98 0.78 -0.04
N TYR A 55 -1.50 0.80 -1.28
CA TYR A 55 -2.32 0.40 -2.43
C TYR A 55 -2.86 -1.01 -2.26
N LEU A 56 -2.01 -2.00 -1.94
CA LEU A 56 -2.46 -3.38 -1.73
C LEU A 56 -3.52 -3.52 -0.62
N ARG A 57 -3.40 -2.72 0.45
CA ARG A 57 -4.37 -2.69 1.55
C ARG A 57 -5.69 -2.06 1.14
N ASP A 58 -5.65 -1.03 0.30
CA ASP A 58 -6.84 -0.30 -0.13
C ASP A 58 -7.57 -1.06 -1.26
N THR A 59 -6.84 -1.78 -2.13
CA THR A 59 -7.38 -2.62 -3.20
C THR A 59 -8.24 -3.73 -2.64
N GLU A 60 -9.48 -3.82 -3.11
CA GLU A 60 -10.46 -4.83 -2.69
C GLU A 60 -10.59 -4.92 -1.16
N ASN A 61 -10.50 -3.77 -0.48
CA ASN A 61 -10.53 -3.65 0.98
C ASN A 61 -9.56 -4.60 1.71
N GLY A 62 -8.40 -4.87 1.09
CA GLY A 62 -7.34 -5.68 1.67
C GLY A 62 -7.50 -7.18 1.46
N PHE A 63 -8.38 -7.63 0.55
CA PHE A 63 -8.54 -9.04 0.17
C PHE A 63 -7.17 -9.73 -0.09
N TYR A 64 -6.28 -9.04 -0.80
CA TYR A 64 -4.97 -9.58 -1.18
C TYR A 64 -4.00 -9.78 -0.02
N LEU A 65 -4.22 -9.13 1.12
CA LEU A 65 -3.39 -9.33 2.33
C LEU A 65 -3.55 -10.73 2.92
N ASN A 66 -4.70 -11.38 2.70
CA ASN A 66 -4.94 -12.75 3.13
C ASN A 66 -4.43 -13.78 2.12
N ALA A 67 -4.29 -13.36 0.87
CA ALA A 67 -4.00 -14.27 -0.23
C ALA A 67 -2.49 -14.39 -0.51
N GLY A 68 -1.71 -13.37 -0.18
CA GLY A 68 -0.28 -13.32 -0.45
C GLY A 68 0.44 -12.20 0.30
N SER A 69 1.76 -12.14 0.11
CA SER A 69 2.61 -11.09 0.65
C SER A 69 2.94 -10.05 -0.41
N TYR A 70 2.97 -8.78 -0.02
CA TYR A 70 3.41 -7.70 -0.89
C TYR A 70 4.89 -7.86 -1.27
N VAL A 71 5.18 -7.76 -2.56
CA VAL A 71 6.55 -7.80 -3.12
C VAL A 71 6.94 -6.45 -3.70
N GLY A 72 6.04 -5.83 -4.47
CA GLY A 72 6.35 -4.59 -5.18
C GLY A 72 5.14 -3.96 -5.84
N HIS A 73 5.36 -2.82 -6.49
CA HIS A 73 4.34 -2.16 -7.31
C HIS A 73 4.99 -1.30 -8.39
N ALA A 74 4.24 -1.06 -9.46
CA ALA A 74 4.56 -0.08 -10.50
C ALA A 74 3.35 0.84 -10.69
N ARG A 75 3.57 2.15 -10.55
CA ARG A 75 2.53 3.14 -10.83
C ARG A 75 2.42 3.35 -12.33
N LEU A 76 1.25 3.07 -12.90
CA LEU A 76 0.99 3.24 -14.32
C LEU A 76 0.37 4.61 -14.62
N SER A 77 -0.45 5.13 -13.70
CA SER A 77 -1.01 6.48 -13.75
C SER A 77 -1.37 6.98 -12.36
N ASP A 78 -2.04 8.13 -12.26
CA ASP A 78 -2.58 8.62 -10.99
C ASP A 78 -3.74 7.78 -10.45
N LYS A 79 -4.35 6.96 -11.32
CA LYS A 79 -5.51 6.13 -10.99
C LYS A 79 -5.26 4.64 -11.20
N ALA A 80 -4.07 4.24 -11.64
CA ALA A 80 -3.76 2.85 -11.95
C ALA A 80 -2.41 2.43 -11.36
N VAL A 81 -2.40 1.29 -10.68
CA VAL A 81 -1.20 0.69 -10.11
C VAL A 81 -1.18 -0.81 -10.39
N LEU A 82 -0.05 -1.28 -10.91
CA LEU A 82 0.23 -2.70 -11.00
C LEU A 82 0.86 -3.15 -9.69
N LEU A 83 0.22 -4.06 -8.98
CA LEU A 83 0.71 -4.61 -7.73
C LEU A 83 1.37 -5.96 -8.01
N ILE A 84 2.39 -6.29 -7.23
CA ILE A 84 3.08 -7.58 -7.31
C ILE A 84 3.05 -8.19 -5.92
N THR A 85 2.48 -9.38 -5.84
CA THR A 85 2.53 -10.23 -4.65
C THR A 85 3.39 -11.46 -4.93
N ASP A 86 3.63 -12.26 -3.91
CA ASP A 86 4.30 -13.56 -4.00
C ASP A 86 3.58 -14.57 -4.91
N LYS A 87 2.26 -14.43 -5.13
CA LYS A 87 1.44 -15.40 -5.90
C LYS A 87 0.82 -14.85 -7.18
N ARG A 88 0.58 -13.54 -7.26
CA ARG A 88 -0.18 -12.92 -8.36
C ARG A 88 0.19 -11.47 -8.60
N ILE A 89 -0.29 -10.96 -9.74
CA ILE A 89 -0.07 -9.61 -10.23
C ILE A 89 -1.44 -8.96 -10.51
N PRO A 90 -2.06 -8.26 -9.53
CA PRO A 90 -3.29 -7.52 -9.79
C PRO A 90 -3.01 -6.10 -10.31
N LEU A 91 -3.74 -5.72 -11.34
CA LEU A 91 -3.88 -4.34 -11.81
C LEU A 91 -5.05 -3.69 -11.07
N SER A 92 -4.74 -2.72 -10.21
CA SER A 92 -5.73 -2.00 -9.42
C SER A 92 -5.96 -0.59 -9.94
N ASN A 93 -7.23 -0.20 -10.04
CA ASN A 93 -7.64 1.14 -10.41
C ASN A 93 -8.41 1.85 -9.31
N LYS A 94 -8.22 3.16 -9.25
CA LYS A 94 -8.92 4.07 -8.35
C LYS A 94 -10.20 4.58 -9.01
N ASN A 95 -11.33 4.32 -8.37
CA ASN A 95 -12.60 4.92 -8.72
C ASN A 95 -12.54 6.44 -8.54
N SER A 96 -12.93 7.21 -9.57
CA SER A 96 -12.78 8.67 -9.54
C SER A 96 -13.77 9.37 -8.61
N VAL A 97 -14.93 8.77 -8.35
CA VAL A 97 -16.00 9.35 -7.54
C VAL A 97 -15.86 8.94 -6.08
N LEU A 98 -15.72 7.64 -5.84
CA LEU A 98 -15.66 7.06 -4.48
C LEU A 98 -14.24 7.05 -3.91
N GLY A 99 -13.22 7.17 -4.76
CA GLY A 99 -11.82 7.08 -4.33
C GLY A 99 -11.37 5.67 -3.93
N SER A 100 -12.26 4.67 -3.98
CA SER A 100 -11.97 3.27 -3.68
C SER A 100 -11.07 2.64 -4.74
N TRP A 101 -10.28 1.65 -4.32
CA TRP A 101 -9.43 0.87 -5.21
C TRP A 101 -10.06 -0.50 -5.44
N SER A 102 -10.19 -0.87 -6.70
CA SER A 102 -10.67 -2.20 -7.12
C SER A 102 -9.71 -2.81 -8.13
N THR A 103 -9.78 -4.13 -8.29
CA THR A 103 -9.01 -4.85 -9.29
C THR A 103 -9.74 -4.80 -10.63
N GLU A 104 -9.05 -4.38 -11.68
CA GLU A 104 -9.55 -4.47 -13.06
C GLU A 104 -9.16 -5.80 -13.69
N TRP A 105 -7.93 -6.25 -13.44
CA TRP A 105 -7.37 -7.47 -14.01
C TRP A 105 -6.39 -8.10 -13.02
N GLU A 106 -6.27 -9.43 -13.04
CA GLU A 106 -5.25 -10.15 -12.27
C GLU A 106 -4.77 -11.39 -13.00
N MET A 107 -3.56 -11.84 -12.64
CA MET A 107 -2.94 -13.07 -13.14
C MET A 107 -2.13 -13.73 -12.04
N LEU A 108 -2.23 -15.06 -11.92
CA LEU A 108 -1.37 -15.84 -11.03
C LEU A 108 0.01 -16.04 -11.68
N HIS A 109 1.08 -16.04 -10.88
CA HIS A 109 2.42 -16.36 -11.41
C HIS A 109 2.47 -17.76 -12.03
N ALA A 110 1.63 -18.68 -11.56
CA ALA A 110 1.52 -20.03 -12.12
C ALA A 110 0.89 -20.10 -13.52
N GLU A 111 0.21 -19.04 -13.96
CA GLU A 111 -0.42 -18.94 -15.29
C GLU A 111 0.53 -18.32 -16.33
N ILE A 112 1.71 -17.84 -15.90
CA ILE A 112 2.70 -17.25 -16.79
C ILE A 112 3.40 -18.37 -17.55
N ASP A 113 3.15 -18.43 -18.86
CA ASP A 113 3.87 -19.33 -19.76
C ASP A 113 5.34 -18.95 -19.87
N TYR A 114 6.22 -19.96 -19.88
CA TYR A 114 7.63 -19.75 -20.16
C TYR A 114 7.82 -19.22 -21.59
N PRO A 115 8.78 -18.30 -21.80
CA PRO A 115 9.09 -17.83 -23.14
C PRO A 115 9.47 -19.03 -24.02
N LYS A 116 8.72 -19.25 -25.09
CA LYS A 116 9.04 -20.26 -26.09
C LYS A 116 10.12 -19.68 -27.00
N GLN A 117 11.25 -20.38 -27.12
CA GLN A 117 12.25 -20.01 -28.11
C GLN A 117 11.63 -20.18 -29.50
N THR A 118 11.56 -19.10 -30.26
CA THR A 118 11.14 -19.17 -31.66
C THR A 118 12.38 -19.50 -32.49
N ASP A 119 12.34 -20.58 -33.26
CA ASP A 119 13.47 -21.06 -34.10
C ASP A 119 13.89 -20.06 -35.20
N ASN A 120 13.22 -18.92 -35.32
CA ASN A 120 13.47 -17.88 -36.32
C ASN A 120 14.48 -16.82 -35.87
N CYS A 121 15.41 -17.16 -34.98
CA CYS A 121 16.51 -16.27 -34.61
C CYS A 121 17.63 -16.37 -35.65
N SER A 122 17.32 -15.96 -36.90
CA SER A 122 18.33 -15.67 -37.92
C SER A 122 18.97 -14.32 -37.58
N ILE A 123 19.75 -14.27 -36.51
CA ILE A 123 20.70 -13.17 -36.33
C ILE A 123 21.88 -13.53 -37.22
N GLU A 124 21.91 -13.00 -38.44
CA GLU A 124 23.18 -12.78 -39.13
C GLU A 124 23.96 -11.77 -38.28
N CYS A 125 24.89 -12.30 -37.47
CA CYS A 125 25.95 -11.53 -36.82
C CYS A 125 27.05 -11.21 -37.83
#